data_AF-A0A1X0JNH3-F1
#
_entry.id   AF-A0A1X0JNH3-F1
#
_cell.length_a   1.000
_cell.length_b   1.000
_cell.length_c   1.000
_cell.angle_alpha   90.00
_cell.angle_beta   90.00
_cell.angle_gamma   90.00
#
_symmetry.space_group_name_H-M   'P 1'
#
loop_
_entity.id
_entity.type
_entity.pdbx_description
1 polymer ?
#
loop_
_entity_poly.entity_id
_entity_poly.type
_entity_poly.pdbx_seq_one_letter_code
_entity_poly.pdbx_strand_id
1 'polypeptide(L)'
;MRSPGARNGYRPATVKTTVGPVTLERPKLRGTTAAFVSRLFGKHVTKTNALESLVIASFVRGLSVRDVEATLADALGDQAAISKSTVSQVCQAIKTEYNTWARRPWAMSCSISCSWMPPSSGCIPARRPSRSWPRGASPPPASPSLLAWPPAWWSRPRPGPIS
;
A
#
# COMPACT_ATOMS: atom_id res chain seq x y z
N MET A 1 10.86 37.10 -0.68
CA MET A 1 9.74 38.00 -1.01
C MET A 1 9.08 37.48 -2.30
N ARG A 2 7.81 37.08 -2.26
CA ARG A 2 7.13 36.50 -3.44
C ARG A 2 6.73 37.67 -4.36
N SER A 3 7.34 37.77 -5.54
CA SER A 3 7.01 38.83 -6.51
C SER A 3 5.53 38.77 -6.89
N PRO A 4 4.78 39.89 -6.96
CA PRO A 4 3.37 39.90 -7.30
C PRO A 4 3.18 39.43 -8.75
N GLY A 5 2.79 38.18 -8.93
CA GLY A 5 2.48 37.62 -10.24
C GLY A 5 1.07 37.98 -10.67
N ALA A 6 0.92 38.30 -11.95
CA ALA A 6 -0.39 38.55 -12.57
C ALA A 6 -0.89 37.30 -13.30
N ARG A 7 -2.21 37.11 -13.32
CA ARG A 7 -2.86 36.07 -14.14
C ARG A 7 -2.87 36.52 -15.60
N ASN A 8 -2.44 35.65 -16.51
CA ASN A 8 -2.45 35.88 -17.95
C ASN A 8 -3.13 34.70 -18.67
N GLY A 9 -4.45 34.64 -18.54
CA GLY A 9 -5.30 33.65 -19.20
C GLY A 9 -5.34 32.28 -18.51
N TYR A 10 -5.95 31.32 -19.21
CA TYR A 10 -6.10 29.93 -18.80
C TYR A 10 -5.52 28.99 -19.84
N ARG A 11 -5.18 27.78 -19.40
CA ARG A 11 -4.76 26.67 -20.25
C ARG A 11 -5.67 25.48 -19.95
N PRO A 12 -6.29 24.87 -20.97
CA PRO A 12 -7.05 23.65 -20.77
C PRO A 12 -6.12 22.51 -20.32
N ALA A 13 -6.54 21.79 -19.30
CA ALA A 13 -5.86 20.61 -18.77
C ALA A 13 -6.90 19.50 -18.57
N THR A 14 -6.68 18.35 -19.20
CA THR A 14 -7.56 17.19 -19.05
C THR A 14 -7.06 16.30 -17.94
N VAL A 15 -7.93 15.99 -16.98
CA VAL A 15 -7.65 15.08 -15.86
C VAL A 15 -8.52 13.85 -16.01
N LYS A 16 -7.90 12.67 -15.98
CA LYS A 16 -8.61 11.39 -15.94
C LYS A 16 -9.17 11.15 -14.53
N THR A 17 -10.48 10.94 -14.47
CA THR A 17 -11.24 10.64 -13.25
C THR A 17 -11.92 9.28 -13.40
N THR A 18 -12.39 8.70 -12.31
CA THR A 18 -13.14 7.43 -12.34
C THR A 18 -14.46 7.53 -13.12
N VAL A 19 -15.05 8.73 -13.20
CA VAL A 19 -16.29 8.99 -13.95
C VAL A 19 -16.01 9.27 -15.44
N GLY A 20 -14.73 9.49 -15.83
CA GLY A 20 -14.35 9.90 -17.17
C GLY A 20 -13.35 11.06 -17.19
N PRO A 21 -12.90 11.49 -18.38
CA PRO A 21 -12.01 12.64 -18.53
C PRO A 21 -12.74 13.96 -18.26
N VAL A 22 -12.19 14.80 -17.38
CA VAL A 22 -12.70 16.14 -17.06
C VAL A 22 -11.72 17.20 -17.57
N THR A 23 -12.21 18.16 -18.33
CA THR A 23 -11.44 19.32 -18.78
C THR A 23 -11.50 20.44 -17.75
N LEU A 24 -10.33 20.94 -17.34
CA LEU A 24 -10.19 22.00 -16.35
C LEU A 24 -9.41 23.18 -16.95
N GLU A 25 -9.85 24.40 -16.63
CA GLU A 25 -9.15 25.62 -17.02
C GLU A 25 -8.11 26.01 -15.97
N ARG A 26 -6.83 25.77 -16.26
CA ARG A 26 -5.73 26.05 -15.33
C ARG A 26 -5.20 27.47 -15.53
N PRO A 27 -5.18 28.33 -14.50
CA PRO A 27 -4.72 29.71 -14.65
C PRO A 27 -3.23 29.77 -14.95
N LYS A 28 -2.86 30.62 -15.91
CA LYS A 28 -1.47 30.89 -16.28
C LYS A 28 -0.99 32.12 -15.50
N LEU A 29 0.12 31.98 -14.77
CA LEU A 29 0.74 33.09 -14.02
C LEU A 29 1.96 33.62 -14.78
N ARG A 30 2.18 34.93 -14.73
CA ARG A 30 3.40 35.62 -15.19
C ARG A 30 3.97 36.48 -14.08
N GLY A 31 5.28 36.75 -14.12
CA GLY A 31 5.96 37.58 -13.12
C GLY A 31 6.24 36.88 -11.79
N THR A 32 5.91 35.59 -11.66
CA THR A 32 6.20 34.76 -10.48
C THR A 32 7.31 33.76 -10.76
N THR A 33 8.27 33.67 -9.84
CA THR A 33 9.31 32.62 -9.82
C THR A 33 8.71 31.21 -9.59
N ALA A 34 7.57 31.13 -8.93
CA ALA A 34 6.87 29.87 -8.66
C ALA A 34 5.73 29.61 -9.67
N ALA A 35 5.69 28.41 -10.23
CA ALA A 35 4.57 27.97 -11.05
C ALA A 35 3.30 27.81 -10.22
N PHE A 36 2.12 28.03 -10.83
CA PHE A 36 0.84 27.75 -10.18
C PHE A 36 0.70 26.25 -9.92
N VAL A 37 0.54 25.87 -8.66
CA VAL A 37 0.30 24.49 -8.22
C VAL A 37 -1.04 24.47 -7.48
N SER A 38 -2.04 23.79 -8.04
CA SER A 38 -3.29 23.56 -7.33
C SER A 38 -3.03 22.62 -6.16
N ARG A 39 -3.63 22.90 -4.99
CA ARG A 39 -3.55 21.99 -3.84
C ARG A 39 -4.15 20.62 -4.14
N LEU A 40 -5.17 20.55 -5.00
CA LEU A 40 -5.89 19.32 -5.34
C LEU A 40 -5.15 18.44 -6.37
N PHE A 41 -4.64 19.04 -7.46
CA PHE A 41 -4.05 18.31 -8.59
C PHE A 41 -2.53 18.56 -8.77
N GLY A 42 -1.82 19.12 -7.80
CA GLY A 42 -0.37 19.38 -7.93
C GLY A 42 0.02 20.12 -9.22
N LYS A 43 1.29 19.97 -9.66
CA LYS A 43 1.84 20.71 -10.83
C LYS A 43 1.62 19.98 -12.17
N HIS A 44 1.70 18.65 -12.16
CA HIS A 44 1.72 17.81 -13.37
C HIS A 44 0.74 16.63 -13.31
N VAL A 45 -0.27 16.68 -12.44
CA VAL A 45 -1.19 15.55 -12.29
C VAL A 45 -2.20 15.55 -13.42
N THR A 46 -2.24 14.43 -14.15
CA THR A 46 -3.16 14.16 -15.25
C THR A 46 -4.23 13.12 -14.88
N LYS A 47 -4.17 12.58 -13.66
CA LYS A 47 -5.03 11.49 -13.17
C LYS A 47 -5.31 11.64 -11.68
N THR A 48 -6.48 11.25 -11.22
CA THR A 48 -6.81 11.35 -9.80
C THR A 48 -6.10 10.31 -8.94
N ASN A 49 -5.86 10.65 -7.66
CA ASN A 49 -5.32 9.72 -6.66
C ASN A 49 -6.22 8.47 -6.50
N ALA A 50 -7.54 8.63 -6.66
CA ALA A 50 -8.48 7.51 -6.63
C ALA A 50 -8.15 6.46 -7.71
N LEU A 51 -7.83 6.89 -8.93
CA LEU A 51 -7.42 6.01 -10.03
C LEU A 51 -6.11 5.28 -9.73
N GLU A 52 -5.12 5.98 -9.17
CA GLU A 52 -3.85 5.36 -8.75
C GLU A 52 -4.07 4.32 -7.64
N SER A 53 -4.94 4.63 -6.68
CA SER A 53 -5.31 3.72 -5.60
C SER A 53 -5.97 2.44 -6.12
N LEU A 54 -6.81 2.53 -7.16
CA LEU A 54 -7.39 1.35 -7.82
C LEU A 54 -6.33 0.49 -8.51
N VAL A 55 -5.36 1.12 -9.20
CA VAL A 55 -4.22 0.41 -9.81
C VAL A 55 -3.42 -0.33 -8.74
N ILE A 56 -3.08 0.34 -7.64
CA ILE A 56 -2.35 -0.25 -6.50
C ILE A 56 -3.13 -1.43 -5.92
N ALA A 57 -4.42 -1.23 -5.63
CA ALA A 57 -5.29 -2.24 -5.03
C ALA A 57 -5.45 -3.47 -5.92
N SER A 58 -5.45 -3.29 -7.24
CA SER A 58 -5.52 -4.37 -8.24
C SER A 58 -4.20 -5.12 -8.34
N PHE A 59 -3.08 -4.40 -8.33
CA PHE A 59 -1.75 -4.99 -8.33
C PHE A 59 -1.48 -5.82 -7.06
N VAL A 60 -1.86 -5.31 -5.88
CA VAL A 60 -1.73 -6.02 -4.60
C VAL A 60 -2.58 -7.29 -4.54
N ARG A 61 -3.71 -7.32 -5.26
CA ARG A 61 -4.54 -8.53 -5.42
C ARG A 61 -3.93 -9.59 -6.36
N GLY A 62 -2.80 -9.29 -6.99
CA GLY A 62 -2.07 -10.24 -7.85
C GLY A 62 -2.43 -10.16 -9.34
N LEU A 63 -3.14 -9.13 -9.79
CA LEU A 63 -3.44 -8.93 -11.21
C LEU A 63 -2.17 -8.53 -11.98
N SER A 64 -2.01 -9.07 -13.19
CA SER A 64 -0.90 -8.65 -14.07
C SER A 64 -1.14 -7.24 -14.58
N VAL A 65 -0.08 -6.55 -15.05
CA VAL A 65 -0.21 -5.18 -15.60
C VAL A 65 -1.22 -5.12 -16.74
N ARG A 66 -1.32 -6.19 -17.55
CA ARG A 66 -2.31 -6.28 -18.64
C ARG A 66 -3.72 -6.46 -18.09
N ASP A 67 -3.89 -7.30 -17.08
CA ASP A 67 -5.21 -7.55 -16.47
C ASP A 67 -5.71 -6.32 -15.71
N VAL A 68 -4.81 -5.57 -15.06
CA VAL A 68 -5.16 -4.28 -14.41
C VAL A 68 -5.65 -3.27 -15.45
N GLU A 69 -5.00 -3.18 -16.60
CA GLU A 69 -5.46 -2.30 -17.70
C GLU A 69 -6.82 -2.73 -18.23
N ALA A 70 -7.01 -4.02 -18.50
CA ALA A 70 -8.27 -4.56 -19.01
C ALA A 70 -9.44 -4.38 -18.02
N THR A 71 -9.23 -4.69 -16.73
CA THR A 71 -10.24 -4.53 -15.68
C THR A 71 -10.64 -3.08 -15.46
N LEU A 72 -9.70 -2.13 -15.56
CA LEU A 72 -9.99 -0.70 -15.45
C LEU A 72 -10.71 -0.16 -16.69
N ALA A 73 -10.37 -0.65 -17.89
CA ALA A 73 -11.06 -0.29 -19.12
C ALA A 73 -12.51 -0.80 -19.12
N ASP A 74 -12.74 -2.03 -18.66
CA ASP A 74 -14.08 -2.62 -18.54
C ASP A 74 -14.94 -1.90 -17.49
N ALA A 75 -14.37 -1.58 -16.32
CA ALA A 75 -15.12 -0.96 -15.24
C ALA A 75 -15.41 0.54 -15.43
N LEU A 76 -14.49 1.30 -16.05
CA LEU A 76 -14.58 2.76 -16.15
C LEU A 76 -14.81 3.27 -17.59
N GLY A 77 -14.77 2.37 -18.57
CA GLY A 77 -14.84 2.68 -19.99
C GLY A 77 -13.50 3.15 -20.59
N ASP A 78 -13.37 2.99 -21.91
CA ASP A 78 -12.14 3.28 -22.67
C ASP A 78 -11.63 4.71 -22.51
N GLN A 79 -12.53 5.68 -22.29
CA GLN A 79 -12.18 7.08 -22.14
C GLN A 79 -11.51 7.40 -20.79
N ALA A 80 -11.83 6.61 -19.76
CA ALA A 80 -11.21 6.71 -18.43
C ALA A 80 -9.99 5.78 -18.28
N ALA A 81 -9.78 4.87 -19.24
CA ALA A 81 -8.74 3.85 -19.18
C ALA A 81 -7.34 4.47 -19.03
N ILE A 82 -6.56 3.90 -18.12
CA ILE A 82 -5.16 4.23 -17.90
C ILE A 82 -4.33 3.42 -18.88
N SER A 83 -3.36 4.05 -19.56
CA SER A 83 -2.47 3.33 -20.47
C SER A 83 -1.62 2.30 -19.73
N LYS A 84 -1.34 1.16 -20.37
CA LYS A 84 -0.36 0.16 -19.90
C LYS A 84 0.93 0.74 -19.35
N SER A 85 1.48 1.75 -20.04
CA SER A 85 2.73 2.42 -19.64
C SER A 85 2.59 3.08 -18.28
N THR A 86 1.45 3.73 -18.03
CA THR A 86 1.16 4.41 -16.76
C THR A 86 0.94 3.39 -15.64
N VAL A 87 0.21 2.30 -15.90
CA VAL A 87 0.04 1.20 -14.93
C VAL A 87 1.40 0.60 -14.56
N SER A 88 2.24 0.33 -15.56
CA SER A 88 3.60 -0.19 -15.35
C SER A 88 4.44 0.75 -14.49
N GLN A 89 4.42 2.06 -14.76
CA GLN A 89 5.15 3.06 -13.97
C GLN A 89 4.71 3.07 -12.50
N VAL A 90 3.40 3.03 -12.24
CA VAL A 90 2.85 2.97 -10.87
C VAL A 90 3.32 1.70 -10.17
N CYS A 91 3.21 0.54 -10.83
CA CYS A 91 3.67 -0.73 -10.26
C CYS A 91 5.19 -0.74 -9.99
N GLN A 92 6.00 -0.11 -10.85
CA GLN A 92 7.45 -0.01 -10.64
C GLN A 92 7.81 0.93 -9.48
N ALA A 93 7.07 2.03 -9.30
CA ALA A 93 7.26 2.92 -8.16
C ALA A 93 7.01 2.18 -6.84
N ILE A 94 5.91 1.43 -6.74
CA ILE A 94 5.57 0.62 -5.55
C ILE A 94 6.63 -0.46 -5.31
N LYS A 95 7.06 -1.17 -6.35
CA LYS A 95 8.13 -2.17 -6.23
C LYS A 95 9.43 -1.55 -5.72
N THR A 96 9.79 -0.38 -6.21
CA THR A 96 10.98 0.36 -5.77
C THR A 96 10.88 0.73 -4.30
N GLU A 97 9.73 1.25 -3.86
CA GLU A 97 9.47 1.60 -2.46
C GLU A 97 9.50 0.37 -1.56
N TYR A 98 8.84 -0.72 -1.97
CA TYR A 98 8.87 -2.00 -1.26
C TYR A 98 10.29 -2.55 -1.13
N ASN A 99 11.07 -2.55 -2.21
CA ASN A 99 12.45 -3.01 -2.20
C ASN A 99 13.33 -2.14 -1.29
N THR A 100 13.07 -0.84 -1.25
CA THR A 100 13.76 0.08 -0.34
C THR A 100 13.40 -0.24 1.11
N TRP A 101 12.12 -0.48 1.39
CA TRP A 101 11.64 -0.89 2.72
C TRP A 101 12.23 -2.23 3.16
N ALA A 102 12.22 -3.23 2.28
CA ALA A 102 12.72 -4.58 2.56
C ALA A 102 14.23 -4.60 2.83
N ARG A 103 15.00 -3.64 2.28
CA ARG A 103 16.43 -3.47 2.53
C ARG A 103 16.75 -2.66 3.78
N ARG A 104 15.75 -2.13 4.50
CA ARG A 104 16.01 -1.37 5.74
C ARG A 104 16.61 -2.31 6.78
N PRO A 105 17.76 -1.96 7.39
CA PRO A 105 18.36 -2.78 8.43
C PRO A 105 17.42 -2.86 9.63
N TRP A 106 17.13 -4.09 10.05
CA TRP A 106 16.31 -4.43 11.22
C TRP A 106 17.02 -4.16 12.55
N ALA A 107 18.24 -3.62 12.52
CA ALA A 107 19.15 -3.52 13.66
C ALA A 107 18.82 -2.40 14.68
N MET A 108 17.79 -1.57 14.45
CA MET A 108 17.40 -0.51 15.38
C MET A 108 15.89 -0.47 15.62
N SER A 109 15.30 -1.63 15.93
CA SER A 109 14.03 -1.72 16.66
C SER A 109 14.05 -2.94 17.58
N CYS A 110 15.10 -3.03 18.39
CA CYS A 110 15.06 -3.79 19.64
C CYS A 110 15.23 -2.80 20.79
N SER A 111 14.33 -1.82 20.87
CA SER A 111 14.10 -1.00 22.07
C SER A 111 12.63 -1.02 22.48
N ILE A 112 11.84 -1.95 21.95
CA ILE A 112 10.67 -2.45 22.69
C ILE A 112 11.26 -3.33 23.79
N SER A 113 11.65 -2.68 24.88
CA SER A 113 11.80 -3.21 26.23
C SER A 113 11.67 -4.75 26.32
N CYS A 114 12.79 -5.44 26.08
CA CYS A 114 13.06 -6.68 26.81
C CYS A 114 13.58 -6.29 28.21
N SER A 115 12.78 -5.58 29.00
CA SER A 115 13.05 -5.42 30.44
C SER A 115 12.23 -6.41 31.28
N TRP A 116 11.48 -7.31 30.63
CA TRP A 116 10.70 -8.38 31.25
C TRP A 116 11.16 -9.76 30.75
N MET A 117 12.42 -10.10 30.99
CA MET A 117 12.83 -11.50 31.06
C MET A 117 13.92 -11.64 32.14
N PRO A 118 13.64 -12.33 33.26
CA PRO A 118 14.70 -12.64 34.22
C PRO A 118 15.70 -13.62 33.60
N PRO A 119 17.01 -13.49 33.90
CA PRO A 119 18.05 -14.32 33.33
C PRO A 119 18.10 -15.66 34.06
N SER A 120 17.16 -16.56 33.76
CA SER A 120 17.27 -17.96 34.18
C SER A 120 16.37 -18.86 33.34
N SER A 121 16.78 -19.14 32.11
CA SER A 121 16.56 -20.43 31.44
C SER A 121 17.28 -20.40 30.09
N GLY A 122 18.39 -21.12 30.02
CA GLY A 122 19.07 -21.37 28.77
C GLY A 122 18.12 -22.09 27.81
N CYS A 123 17.69 -21.39 26.76
CA CYS A 123 17.06 -22.01 25.60
C CYS A 123 17.84 -21.54 24.38
N ILE A 124 18.84 -22.33 24.01
CA ILE A 124 19.45 -22.28 22.69
C ILE A 124 18.32 -22.57 21.70
N PRO A 125 17.95 -21.66 20.78
CA PRO A 125 16.90 -21.97 19.82
C PRO A 125 17.40 -23.07 18.89
N ALA A 126 16.71 -24.22 18.92
CA ALA A 126 16.98 -25.32 18.02
C ALA A 126 16.89 -24.85 16.56
N ARG A 127 17.85 -25.26 15.73
CA ARG A 127 17.85 -25.02 14.27
C ARG A 127 16.50 -25.45 13.70
N ARG A 128 15.86 -24.53 12.96
CA ARG A 128 14.68 -24.78 12.13
C ARG A 128 14.92 -26.02 11.25
N PRO A 129 14.16 -27.13 11.39
CA PRO A 129 14.39 -28.31 10.58
C PRO A 129 14.04 -28.01 9.11
N SER A 130 14.85 -28.53 8.18
CA SER A 130 14.64 -28.33 6.75
C SER A 130 13.38 -29.05 6.29
N ARG A 131 12.60 -28.40 5.43
CA ARG A 131 11.31 -28.91 4.92
C ARG A 131 11.53 -29.84 3.72
N SER A 132 12.37 -30.85 3.87
CA SER A 132 12.59 -31.86 2.84
C SER A 132 12.76 -33.22 3.50
N TRP A 133 11.72 -34.06 3.41
CA TRP A 133 11.80 -35.47 3.77
C TRP A 133 12.46 -36.24 2.62
N PRO A 134 13.41 -37.16 2.87
CA PRO A 134 13.92 -38.06 1.85
C PRO A 134 12.79 -38.91 1.25
N ARG A 135 12.84 -39.19 -0.05
CA ARG A 135 11.89 -40.10 -0.72
C ARG A 135 11.95 -41.49 -0.06
N GLY A 136 10.82 -41.95 0.48
CA GLY A 136 10.68 -43.27 1.11
C GLY A 136 10.39 -43.27 2.61
N ALA A 137 10.47 -42.12 3.30
CA ALA A 137 10.08 -42.03 4.71
C ALA A 137 8.58 -41.71 4.84
N SER A 138 7.86 -42.51 5.65
CA SER A 138 6.48 -42.20 6.05
C SER A 138 6.47 -41.17 7.19
N PRO A 139 5.52 -40.21 7.22
CA PRO A 139 5.41 -39.29 8.34
C PRO A 139 5.08 -40.04 9.64
N PRO A 140 5.58 -39.60 10.81
CA PRO A 140 5.21 -40.21 12.07
C PRO A 140 3.70 -40.03 12.32
N PRO A 141 3.00 -41.02 12.91
CA PRO A 141 1.59 -40.88 13.25
C PRO A 141 1.40 -39.71 14.22
N ALA A 142 0.37 -38.92 13.97
CA ALA A 142 0.02 -37.77 14.80
C ALA A 142 -0.23 -38.23 16.25
N SER A 143 0.51 -37.67 17.20
CA SER A 143 0.31 -37.91 18.63
C SER A 143 -0.99 -37.23 19.09
N PRO A 144 -1.94 -37.90 19.78
CA PRO A 144 -3.28 -37.35 20.02
C PRO A 144 -3.38 -36.21 21.06
N SER A 145 -2.28 -35.69 21.59
CA SER A 145 -2.29 -34.97 22.87
C SER A 145 -2.09 -33.45 22.82
N LEU A 146 -2.53 -32.76 21.76
CA LEU A 146 -2.50 -31.28 21.71
C LEU A 146 -3.83 -30.64 21.26
N LEU A 147 -4.95 -31.34 21.39
CA LEU A 147 -6.29 -30.75 21.33
C LEU A 147 -6.88 -30.57 22.75
N ALA A 148 -6.16 -29.84 23.60
CA ALA A 148 -6.71 -29.28 24.83
C ALA A 148 -6.56 -27.76 24.76
N TRP A 149 -7.53 -27.10 24.14
CA TRP A 149 -7.74 -25.68 24.31
C TRP A 149 -8.29 -25.44 25.73
N PRO A 150 -7.71 -24.56 26.57
CA PRO A 150 -8.34 -24.22 27.84
C PRO A 150 -9.60 -23.39 27.58
N PRO A 151 -10.78 -23.73 28.17
CA PRO A 151 -11.97 -22.92 28.04
C PRO A 151 -12.03 -21.92 29.20
N ALA A 152 -11.42 -20.73 29.08
CA ALA A 152 -11.74 -19.61 29.98
C ALA A 152 -11.03 -18.32 29.55
N TRP A 153 -11.71 -17.45 28.79
CA TRP A 153 -11.45 -16.00 28.81
C TRP A 153 -12.53 -15.14 28.13
N TRP A 154 -13.77 -15.62 28.00
CA TRP A 154 -14.92 -14.80 27.61
C TRP A 154 -15.85 -14.56 28.79
N SER A 155 -15.37 -13.74 29.74
CA SER A 155 -16.24 -13.05 30.70
C SER A 155 -15.82 -11.58 30.73
N ARG A 156 -16.37 -10.78 29.80
CA ARG A 156 -16.37 -9.32 29.93
C ARG A 156 -17.34 -8.93 31.07
N PRO A 157 -16.94 -8.13 32.06
CA PRO A 157 -17.90 -7.52 32.98
C PRO A 157 -18.83 -6.57 32.20
N ARG A 158 -20.15 -6.72 32.39
CA ARG A 158 -21.13 -5.74 31.92
C ARG A 158 -21.02 -4.50 32.81
N PRO A 159 -20.96 -3.26 32.27
CA PRO A 159 -21.11 -2.06 33.10
C PRO A 159 -22.54 -2.00 33.64
N GLY A 160 -22.68 -1.84 34.96
CA GLY A 160 -23.96 -1.67 35.64
C GLY A 160 -24.61 -0.30 35.32
N PRO A 161 -25.90 -0.13 35.62
CA PRO A 161 -26.63 1.10 35.33
C PRO A 161 -26.14 2.27 36.20
N ILE A 162 -26.08 3.45 35.56
CA ILE A 162 -25.77 4.75 36.16
C ILE A 162 -27.01 5.22 36.92
N SER A 163 -26.86 5.49 38.23
CA SER A 163 -27.79 6.29 39.03
C SER A 163 -27.32 7.73 39.10
#